data_AF-A0A1Z9RJF6-F1
#
_entry.id   AF-A0A1Z9RJF6-F1
#
_cell.length_a   1.000
_cell.length_b   1.000
_cell.length_c   1.000
_cell.angle_alpha   90.00
_cell.angle_beta   90.00
_cell.angle_gamma   90.00
#
_symmetry.space_group_name_H-M   'P 1'
#
loop_
_entity.id
_entity.type
_entity.pdbx_description
1 polymer ?
#
loop_
_entity_poly.entity_id
_entity_poly.type
_entity_poly.pdbx_seq_one_letter_code
_entity_poly.pdbx_strand_id
1 'polypeptide(L)'
;MNISFKLLRNTAIFLGVITFFWMMYDYFKNYDDQVPLYKKANDSFLKKNYGEALLLYSEVYENNKNNIYALEGQARCLFRLKLYSKAEKKFKEVIRKEDSFIPGFANLGILYDTIGEHKKAIYYYDIAISKDKKIAEGMKWLARFLKNIQYKPSNIKERRDYLKQQLLLKKDRRKLKDSNLDSLQPDFQM
;
A
#
# COMPACT_ATOMS: atom_id res chain seq x y z
N MET A 1 -25.63 19.44 -51.96
CA MET A 1 -26.30 18.25 -51.42
C MET A 1 -26.84 18.61 -50.03
N ASN A 2 -28.14 18.87 -49.89
CA ASN A 2 -28.73 19.24 -48.59
C ASN A 2 -28.95 17.97 -47.76
N ILE A 3 -28.04 17.70 -46.82
CA ILE A 3 -28.19 16.61 -45.87
C ILE A 3 -29.34 16.98 -44.92
N SER A 4 -30.40 16.16 -44.88
CA SER A 4 -31.54 16.47 -44.03
C SER A 4 -31.17 16.38 -42.55
N PHE A 5 -31.68 17.30 -41.73
CA PHE A 5 -31.49 17.28 -40.28
C PHE A 5 -31.92 15.93 -39.66
N LYS A 6 -32.97 15.30 -40.20
CA LYS A 6 -33.42 13.97 -39.78
C LYS A 6 -32.35 12.90 -40.01
N LEU A 7 -31.64 12.95 -41.14
CA LEU A 7 -30.56 12.03 -41.44
C LEU A 7 -29.38 12.22 -40.48
N LEU A 8 -28.95 13.46 -40.26
CA LEU A 8 -27.87 13.79 -39.30
C LEU A 8 -28.19 13.34 -37.87
N ARG A 9 -29.43 13.60 -37.42
CA ARG A 9 -29.91 13.16 -36.11
C ARG A 9 -29.87 11.64 -35.98
N ASN A 10 -30.37 10.92 -36.98
CA ASN A 10 -30.41 9.47 -36.94
C ASN A 10 -29.00 8.86 -36.98
N THR A 11 -28.08 9.44 -37.75
CA THR A 11 -26.67 9.02 -37.75
C THR A 11 -26.00 9.27 -36.41
N ALA A 12 -26.27 10.41 -35.75
CA ALA A 12 -25.72 10.71 -34.43
C ALA A 12 -26.24 9.75 -33.35
N ILE A 13 -27.54 9.44 -33.36
CA ILE A 13 -28.14 8.45 -32.46
C ILE A 13 -27.49 7.08 -32.68
N PHE A 14 -27.36 6.65 -33.94
CA PHE A 14 -26.76 5.37 -34.27
C PHE A 14 -25.30 5.26 -33.80
N LEU A 15 -24.48 6.29 -34.04
CA LEU A 15 -23.10 6.35 -33.54
C LEU A 15 -23.07 6.31 -32.00
N GLY A 16 -23.94 7.07 -31.33
CA GLY A 16 -24.06 7.05 -29.87
C GLY A 16 -24.36 5.66 -29.33
N VAL A 17 -25.33 4.96 -29.94
CA VAL A 17 -25.69 3.58 -29.58
C VAL A 17 -24.52 2.63 -29.79
N ILE A 18 -23.81 2.71 -30.92
CA ILE A 18 -22.61 1.90 -31.18
C ILE A 18 -21.53 2.17 -30.13
N THR A 19 -21.23 3.44 -29.82
CA THR A 19 -20.22 3.78 -28.81
C THR A 19 -20.60 3.28 -27.43
N PHE A 20 -21.88 3.37 -27.04
CA PHE A 20 -22.37 2.85 -25.77
C PHE A 20 -22.20 1.33 -25.69
N PHE A 21 -22.59 0.59 -26.74
CA PHE A 21 -22.42 -0.87 -26.75
C PHE A 21 -20.95 -1.29 -26.81
N TRP A 22 -20.10 -0.54 -27.53
CA TRP A 22 -18.66 -0.78 -27.52
C TRP A 22 -18.05 -0.53 -26.14
N MET A 23 -18.44 0.56 -25.45
CA MET A 23 -18.01 0.83 -24.07
C MET A 23 -18.52 -0.24 -23.10
N MET A 24 -19.75 -0.72 -23.25
CA MET A 24 -20.31 -1.81 -22.44
C MET A 24 -19.57 -3.12 -22.67
N TYR A 25 -19.27 -3.44 -23.93
CA TYR A 25 -18.48 -4.61 -24.29
C TYR A 25 -17.05 -4.51 -23.73
N ASP A 26 -16.39 -3.37 -23.88
CA ASP A 26 -15.05 -3.13 -23.34
C ASP A 26 -15.05 -3.19 -21.81
N TYR A 27 -16.06 -2.58 -21.16
CA TYR A 27 -16.26 -2.65 -19.72
C TYR A 27 -16.39 -4.10 -19.25
N PHE A 28 -17.28 -4.91 -19.84
CA PHE A 28 -17.45 -6.30 -19.41
C PHE A 28 -16.28 -7.20 -19.78
N LYS A 29 -15.63 -6.96 -20.92
CA LYS A 29 -14.44 -7.69 -21.34
C LYS A 29 -13.24 -7.41 -20.44
N ASN A 30 -13.09 -6.17 -19.99
CA ASN A 30 -12.02 -5.72 -19.11
C ASN A 30 -12.46 -5.58 -17.65
N TYR A 31 -13.66 -6.08 -17.29
CA TYR A 31 -14.16 -6.04 -15.93
C TYR A 31 -13.31 -6.98 -15.10
N ASP A 32 -12.43 -6.41 -14.30
CA ASP A 32 -11.55 -7.19 -13.43
C ASP A 32 -12.32 -7.62 -12.18
N ASP A 33 -12.79 -8.87 -12.16
CA ASP A 33 -13.44 -9.50 -11.00
C ASP A 33 -12.55 -9.46 -9.73
N GLN A 34 -11.25 -9.14 -9.87
CA GLN A 34 -10.38 -8.89 -8.73
C GLN A 34 -10.66 -7.58 -8.01
N VAL A 35 -11.25 -6.57 -8.66
CA VAL A 35 -11.53 -5.28 -8.01
C VAL A 35 -12.48 -5.44 -6.83
N PRO A 36 -13.63 -6.14 -6.95
CA PRO A 36 -14.46 -6.50 -5.80
C PRO A 36 -13.73 -7.31 -4.72
N LEU A 37 -12.94 -8.31 -5.12
CA LEU A 37 -12.26 -9.22 -4.19
C LEU A 37 -11.13 -8.51 -3.41
N TYR A 38 -10.32 -7.72 -4.10
CA TYR A 38 -9.27 -6.88 -3.51
C TYR A 38 -9.87 -5.84 -2.58
N LYS A 39 -11.01 -5.23 -2.94
CA LYS A 39 -11.74 -4.33 -2.05
C LYS A 39 -12.20 -5.05 -0.78
N LYS A 40 -12.75 -6.26 -0.90
CA LYS A 40 -13.12 -7.09 0.25
C LYS A 40 -11.91 -7.42 1.13
N ALA A 41 -10.76 -7.72 0.52
CA ALA A 41 -9.51 -7.96 1.25
C ALA A 41 -9.08 -6.72 2.05
N ASN A 42 -9.12 -5.53 1.44
CA ASN A 42 -8.86 -4.26 2.12
C ASN A 42 -9.86 -4.03 3.27
N ASP A 43 -11.15 -4.27 3.06
CA ASP A 43 -12.17 -4.09 4.10
C ASP A 43 -11.93 -5.04 5.29
N SER A 44 -11.60 -6.31 5.04
CA SER A 44 -11.22 -7.25 6.10
C SER A 44 -9.93 -6.81 6.81
N PHE A 45 -8.95 -6.27 6.10
CA PHE A 45 -7.72 -5.73 6.70
C PHE A 45 -8.01 -4.55 7.63
N LEU A 46 -8.85 -3.61 7.19
CA LEU A 46 -9.27 -2.44 7.97
C LEU A 46 -10.05 -2.84 9.23
N LYS A 47 -10.88 -3.88 9.14
CA LYS A 47 -11.58 -4.51 10.28
C LYS A 47 -10.66 -5.31 11.21
N LYS A 48 -9.36 -5.36 10.92
CA LYS A 48 -8.34 -6.14 11.64
C LYS A 48 -8.53 -7.66 11.54
N ASN A 49 -9.32 -8.14 10.60
CA ASN A 49 -9.50 -9.55 10.28
C ASN A 49 -8.35 -10.04 9.39
N TYR A 50 -7.11 -10.01 9.90
CA TYR A 50 -5.91 -10.25 9.09
C TYR A 50 -5.82 -11.66 8.50
N GLY A 51 -6.43 -12.66 9.13
CA GLY A 51 -6.51 -14.02 8.59
C GLY A 51 -7.39 -14.09 7.34
N GLU A 52 -8.60 -13.51 7.40
CA GLU A 52 -9.51 -13.41 6.26
C GLU A 52 -8.89 -12.56 5.14
N ALA A 53 -8.34 -11.40 5.50
CA ALA A 53 -7.67 -10.52 4.53
C ALA A 53 -6.51 -11.24 3.83
N LEU A 54 -5.71 -12.03 4.56
CA LEU A 54 -4.64 -12.83 3.95
C LEU A 54 -5.18 -13.84 2.93
N LEU A 55 -6.28 -14.53 3.23
CA LEU A 55 -6.91 -15.48 2.31
C LEU A 55 -7.40 -14.75 1.04
N LEU A 56 -8.09 -13.64 1.21
CA LEU A 56 -8.62 -12.85 0.09
C LEU A 56 -7.49 -12.26 -0.79
N TYR A 57 -6.44 -11.68 -0.20
CA TYR A 57 -5.27 -11.23 -0.97
C TYR A 57 -4.51 -12.38 -1.63
N SER A 58 -4.54 -13.58 -1.04
CA SER A 58 -3.96 -14.77 -1.66
C SER A 58 -4.74 -15.14 -2.91
N GLU A 59 -6.07 -15.17 -2.83
CA GLU A 59 -6.94 -15.44 -3.96
C GLU A 59 -6.79 -14.40 -5.09
N VAL A 60 -6.74 -13.09 -4.76
CA VAL A 60 -6.44 -12.05 -5.76
C VAL A 60 -5.10 -12.30 -6.47
N TYR A 61 -4.07 -12.64 -5.71
CA TYR A 61 -2.74 -12.89 -6.28
C TYR A 61 -2.65 -14.20 -7.07
N GLU A 62 -3.39 -15.24 -6.67
CA GLU A 62 -3.48 -16.49 -7.44
C GLU A 62 -4.13 -16.25 -8.81
N ASN A 63 -5.17 -15.42 -8.85
CA ASN A 63 -5.85 -15.05 -10.09
C ASN A 63 -5.01 -14.12 -10.98
N ASN A 64 -4.16 -13.27 -10.40
CA ASN A 64 -3.18 -12.47 -11.14
C ASN A 64 -1.85 -12.35 -10.38
N LYS A 65 -0.87 -13.14 -10.82
CA LYS A 65 0.47 -13.18 -10.23
C LYS A 65 1.25 -11.87 -10.39
N ASN A 66 0.79 -10.93 -11.21
CA ASN A 66 1.41 -9.62 -11.40
C ASN A 66 0.77 -8.53 -10.53
N ASN A 67 -0.27 -8.85 -9.75
CA ASN A 67 -0.88 -7.90 -8.83
C ASN A 67 0.04 -7.65 -7.62
N ILE A 68 0.90 -6.64 -7.72
CA ILE A 68 1.87 -6.27 -6.69
C ILE A 68 1.18 -5.85 -5.38
N TYR A 69 0.00 -5.21 -5.48
CA TYR A 69 -0.76 -4.75 -4.33
C TYR A 69 -1.34 -5.90 -3.51
N ALA A 70 -1.80 -6.97 -4.17
CA ALA A 70 -2.24 -8.18 -3.47
C ALA A 70 -1.08 -8.89 -2.77
N LEU A 71 0.08 -8.98 -3.42
CA LEU A 71 1.29 -9.55 -2.82
C LEU A 71 1.77 -8.73 -1.61
N GLU A 72 1.71 -7.41 -1.71
CA GLU A 72 2.01 -6.52 -0.58
C GLU A 72 0.98 -6.64 0.55
N GLY A 73 -0.31 -6.75 0.22
CA GLY A 73 -1.38 -7.02 1.16
C GLY A 73 -1.15 -8.31 1.96
N GLN A 74 -0.72 -9.40 1.31
CA GLN A 74 -0.32 -10.64 2.00
C GLN A 74 0.82 -10.37 2.99
N ALA A 75 1.86 -9.64 2.57
CA ALA A 75 3.01 -9.33 3.41
C ALA A 75 2.60 -8.52 4.66
N ARG A 76 1.73 -7.52 4.49
CA ARG A 76 1.15 -6.74 5.58
C ARG A 76 0.30 -7.59 6.50
N CYS A 77 -0.58 -8.45 5.99
CA CYS A 77 -1.36 -9.36 6.82
C CYS A 77 -0.47 -10.27 7.67
N LEU A 78 0.56 -10.88 7.07
CA LEU A 78 1.53 -11.71 7.78
C LEU A 78 2.27 -10.93 8.86
N PHE A 79 2.65 -9.68 8.57
CA PHE A 79 3.28 -8.78 9.53
C PHE A 79 2.34 -8.49 10.72
N ARG A 80 1.07 -8.18 10.47
CA ARG A 80 0.06 -7.93 11.51
C ARG A 80 -0.26 -9.18 12.34
N LEU A 81 -0.18 -10.36 11.74
CA LEU A 81 -0.28 -11.67 12.40
C LEU A 81 1.01 -12.05 13.16
N LYS A 82 2.02 -11.17 13.22
CA LYS A 82 3.33 -11.40 13.85
C LYS A 82 4.12 -12.56 13.25
N LEU A 83 3.78 -12.99 12.03
CA LEU A 83 4.49 -14.01 11.27
C LEU A 83 5.68 -13.38 10.53
N TYR A 84 6.60 -12.75 11.28
CA TYR A 84 7.61 -11.85 10.74
C TYR A 84 8.52 -12.49 9.69
N SER A 85 8.94 -13.75 9.87
CA SER A 85 9.76 -14.44 8.85
C SER A 85 9.03 -14.65 7.53
N LYS A 86 7.72 -14.93 7.57
CA LYS A 86 6.90 -15.06 6.35
C LYS A 86 6.67 -13.69 5.71
N ALA A 87 6.40 -12.66 6.52
CA ALA A 87 6.25 -11.29 6.06
C ALA A 87 7.53 -10.76 5.37
N GLU A 88 8.70 -11.03 5.95
CA GLU A 88 10.00 -10.65 5.37
C GLU A 88 10.19 -11.27 3.97
N LYS A 89 9.92 -12.57 3.84
CA LYS A 89 9.99 -13.27 2.54
C LYS A 89 9.07 -12.61 1.51
N LYS A 90 7.84 -12.27 1.90
CA LYS A 90 6.84 -11.65 1.02
C LYS A 90 7.20 -10.21 0.65
N PHE A 91 7.68 -9.38 1.59
CA PHE A 91 8.17 -8.03 1.25
C PHE A 91 9.39 -8.06 0.32
N LYS A 92 10.31 -9.02 0.52
CA LYS A 92 11.42 -9.23 -0.43
C LYS A 92 10.93 -9.69 -1.80
N GLU A 93 9.87 -10.49 -1.86
CA GLU A 93 9.22 -10.90 -3.11
C GLU A 93 8.62 -9.68 -3.84
N VAL A 94 7.93 -8.77 -3.12
CA VAL A 94 7.41 -7.50 -3.64
C VAL A 94 8.55 -6.70 -4.29
N ILE A 95 9.63 -6.43 -3.55
CA ILE A 95 10.78 -5.66 -4.04
C ILE A 95 11.43 -6.31 -5.28
N ARG A 96 11.54 -7.64 -5.30
CA ARG A 96 12.13 -8.37 -6.43
C ARG A 96 11.24 -8.31 -7.68
N LYS A 97 9.92 -8.35 -7.51
CA LYS A 97 8.97 -8.27 -8.63
C LYS A 97 8.87 -6.87 -9.19
N GLU A 98 8.87 -5.86 -8.32
CA GLU A 98 8.71 -4.46 -8.72
C GLU A 98 9.55 -3.56 -7.82
N ASP A 99 10.78 -3.27 -8.24
CA ASP A 99 11.73 -2.45 -7.47
C ASP A 99 11.39 -0.94 -7.51
N SER A 100 10.48 -0.55 -8.39
CA SER A 100 9.83 0.76 -8.44
C SER A 100 8.70 0.89 -7.42
N PHE A 101 8.22 -0.22 -6.84
CA PHE A 101 7.19 -0.20 -5.80
C PHE A 101 7.81 0.16 -4.44
N ILE A 102 8.02 1.46 -4.23
CA ILE A 102 8.70 2.02 -3.06
C ILE A 102 8.11 1.58 -1.70
N PRO A 103 6.78 1.41 -1.54
CA PRO A 103 6.23 0.93 -0.27
C PRO A 103 6.80 -0.41 0.20
N GLY A 104 7.27 -1.28 -0.72
CA GLY A 104 7.93 -2.53 -0.37
C GLY A 104 9.19 -2.34 0.50
N PHE A 105 10.03 -1.36 0.16
CA PHE A 105 11.23 -1.02 0.94
C PHE A 105 10.88 -0.41 2.29
N ALA A 106 9.92 0.53 2.31
CA ALA A 106 9.43 1.17 3.53
C ALA A 106 8.90 0.14 4.53
N ASN A 107 8.03 -0.77 4.07
CA ASN A 107 7.44 -1.82 4.91
C ASN A 107 8.49 -2.82 5.41
N LEU A 108 9.49 -3.17 4.59
CA LEU A 108 10.59 -4.03 5.04
C LEU A 108 11.44 -3.34 6.11
N GLY A 109 11.66 -2.03 5.99
CA GLY A 109 12.27 -1.21 7.04
C GLY A 109 11.46 -1.23 8.35
N ILE A 110 10.14 -1.04 8.27
CA ILE A 110 9.21 -1.13 9.41
C ILE A 110 9.26 -2.51 10.06
N LEU A 111 9.30 -3.57 9.26
CA LEU A 111 9.42 -4.94 9.76
C LEU A 111 10.71 -5.12 10.56
N TYR A 112 11.85 -4.70 10.02
CA TYR A 112 13.13 -4.83 10.72
C TYR A 112 13.18 -3.97 11.99
N ASP A 113 12.59 -2.78 11.97
CA ASP A 113 12.50 -1.92 13.15
C ASP A 113 11.66 -2.59 14.25
N THR A 114 10.53 -3.18 13.86
CA THR A 114 9.61 -3.89 14.75
C THR A 114 10.29 -5.07 15.44
N ILE A 115 11.12 -5.84 14.72
CA ILE A 115 11.83 -6.99 15.29
C ILE A 115 13.16 -6.62 15.97
N GLY A 116 13.55 -5.34 15.98
CA GLY A 116 14.76 -4.84 16.67
C GLY A 116 16.04 -4.85 15.83
N GLU A 117 15.94 -5.19 14.55
CA GLU A 117 17.04 -5.20 13.58
C GLU A 117 17.28 -3.78 13.02
N HIS A 118 17.51 -2.81 13.91
CA HIS A 118 17.47 -1.38 13.59
C HIS A 118 18.48 -0.95 12.52
N LYS A 119 19.62 -1.63 12.39
CA LYS A 119 20.59 -1.35 11.30
C LYS A 119 20.00 -1.70 9.93
N LYS A 120 19.29 -2.83 9.81
CA LYS A 120 18.58 -3.20 8.59
C LYS A 120 17.41 -2.25 8.34
N ALA A 121 16.69 -1.86 9.39
CA ALA A 121 15.61 -0.87 9.27
C ALA A 121 16.12 0.43 8.64
N ILE A 122 17.21 1.00 9.17
CA ILE A 122 17.85 2.21 8.63
C ILE A 122 18.22 2.02 7.16
N TYR A 123 18.84 0.89 6.79
CA TYR A 123 19.23 0.61 5.41
C TYR A 123 18.03 0.66 4.45
N TYR A 124 16.93 -0.03 4.77
CA TYR A 124 15.75 -0.04 3.92
C TYR A 124 14.98 1.28 3.93
N TYR A 125 14.98 2.01 5.05
CA TYR A 125 14.48 3.38 5.09
C TYR A 125 15.30 4.31 4.19
N ASP A 126 16.64 4.22 4.22
CA ASP A 126 17.51 5.02 3.37
C ASP A 126 17.25 4.76 1.87
N ILE A 127 16.99 3.49 1.49
CA ILE A 127 16.61 3.14 0.10
C ILE A 127 15.24 3.73 -0.26
N ALA A 128 14.23 3.58 0.61
CA ALA A 128 12.89 4.11 0.33
C ALA A 128 12.93 5.63 0.13
N ILE A 129 13.65 6.34 1.00
CA ILE A 129 13.80 7.80 0.97
C ILE A 129 14.59 8.26 -0.27
N SER A 130 15.61 7.51 -0.69
CA SER A 130 16.41 7.89 -1.86
C SER A 130 15.63 7.73 -3.17
N LYS A 131 14.75 6.73 -3.27
CA LYS A 131 13.90 6.50 -4.43
C LYS A 131 12.69 7.44 -4.50
N ASP A 132 12.06 7.74 -3.36
CA ASP A 132 10.97 8.73 -3.30
C ASP A 132 11.05 9.53 -2.00
N LYS A 133 11.42 10.81 -2.09
CA LYS A 133 11.45 11.70 -0.92
C LYS A 133 10.07 11.87 -0.28
N LYS A 134 8.98 11.79 -1.05
CA LYS A 134 7.61 11.99 -0.55
C LYS A 134 7.15 10.82 0.32
N ILE A 135 7.60 9.59 0.06
CA ILE A 135 7.33 8.43 0.94
C ILE A 135 7.81 8.69 2.37
N ALA A 136 8.82 9.54 2.51
CA ALA A 136 9.46 9.90 3.77
C ALA A 136 8.69 10.98 4.56
N GLU A 137 7.86 11.78 3.89
CA GLU A 137 7.23 12.98 4.48
C GLU A 137 6.00 12.64 5.35
N GLY A 138 5.50 11.41 5.28
CA GLY A 138 4.39 10.92 6.10
C GLY A 138 3.04 11.53 5.75
N MET A 139 2.09 11.47 6.69
CA MET A 139 0.72 11.89 6.42
C MET A 139 0.59 13.41 6.33
N LYS A 140 0.17 13.92 5.16
CA LYS A 140 -0.14 15.33 4.94
C LYS A 140 -1.26 15.82 5.87
N TRP A 141 -1.27 17.11 6.17
CA TRP A 141 -2.25 17.70 7.09
C TRP A 141 -3.70 17.40 6.71
N LEU A 142 -4.05 17.48 5.42
CA LEU A 142 -5.41 17.23 4.95
C LEU A 142 -5.83 15.77 5.16
N ALA A 143 -4.92 14.82 4.91
CA ALA A 143 -5.17 13.42 5.17
C ALA A 143 -5.35 13.13 6.67
N ARG A 144 -4.59 13.81 7.54
CA ARG A 144 -4.77 13.71 9.00
C ARG A 144 -6.12 14.27 9.43
N PHE A 145 -6.49 15.43 8.90
CA PHE A 145 -7.77 16.08 9.18
C PHE A 145 -8.96 15.20 8.78
N LEU A 146 -8.98 14.69 7.56
CA LEU A 146 -10.05 13.81 7.06
C LEU A 146 -10.17 12.49 7.84
N LYS A 147 -9.09 12.05 8.47
CA LYS A 147 -9.05 10.83 9.30
C LYS A 147 -9.20 11.10 10.80
N ASN A 148 -9.49 12.34 11.20
CA ASN A 148 -9.60 12.75 12.60
C ASN A 148 -8.36 12.36 13.46
N ILE A 149 -7.16 12.47 12.87
CA ILE A 149 -5.89 12.16 13.56
C ILE A 149 -5.35 13.45 14.18
N GLN A 150 -5.46 13.56 15.51
CA GLN A 150 -5.18 14.80 16.23
C GLN A 150 -3.70 15.18 16.28
N TYR A 151 -2.78 14.21 16.29
CA TYR A 151 -1.34 14.45 16.34
C TYR A 151 -0.67 14.10 15.01
N LYS A 152 0.53 14.64 14.76
CA LYS A 152 1.32 14.27 13.57
C LYS A 152 2.04 12.95 13.85
N PRO A 153 1.72 11.84 13.15
CA PRO A 153 2.44 10.59 13.33
C PRO A 153 3.89 10.74 12.87
N SER A 154 4.78 9.97 13.50
CA SER A 154 6.18 9.93 13.13
C SER A 154 6.30 9.33 11.74
N ASN A 155 7.06 9.97 10.85
CA ASN A 155 7.29 9.44 9.51
C ASN A 155 8.59 8.63 9.42
N ILE A 156 8.78 7.95 8.29
CA ILE A 156 9.94 7.09 8.06
C ILE A 156 11.25 7.88 8.20
N LYS A 157 11.28 9.13 7.74
CA LYS A 157 12.48 9.99 7.86
C LYS A 157 12.82 10.27 9.31
N GLU A 158 11.84 10.75 10.08
CA GLU A 158 11.97 11.07 11.50
C GLU A 158 12.41 9.83 12.29
N ARG A 159 11.78 8.67 12.02
CA ARG A 159 12.15 7.41 12.66
C ARG A 159 13.57 6.96 12.29
N ARG A 160 13.94 7.06 11.01
CA ARG A 160 15.30 6.74 10.52
C ARG A 160 16.35 7.64 11.17
N ASP A 161 16.10 8.95 11.23
CA ASP A 161 17.01 9.93 11.85
C ASP A 161 17.17 9.67 13.34
N TYR A 162 16.06 9.37 14.03
CA TYR A 162 16.07 8.97 15.44
C TYR A 162 16.92 7.71 15.68
N LEU A 163 16.70 6.65 14.90
CA LEU A 163 17.48 5.42 15.03
C LEU A 163 18.98 5.68 14.80
N LYS A 164 19.35 6.50 13.80
CA LYS A 164 20.75 6.88 13.56
C LYS A 164 21.36 7.57 14.77
N GLN A 165 20.66 8.55 15.36
CA GLN A 165 21.12 9.24 16.57
C GLN A 165 21.29 8.29 17.76
N GLN A 166 20.31 7.42 18.00
CA GLN A 166 20.38 6.45 19.10
C GLN A 166 21.53 5.45 18.94
N LEU A 167 21.87 5.07 17.72
CA LEU A 167 22.98 4.14 17.46
C LEU A 167 24.37 4.77 17.67
N LEU A 168 24.49 6.11 17.72
CA LEU A 168 25.72 6.79 18.12
C LEU A 168 25.98 6.68 19.63
N LEU A 169 24.94 6.45 20.43
CA LEU A 169 25.06 6.30 21.88
C LEU A 169 25.63 4.93 22.27
N LYS A 170 26.21 4.86 23.47
CA LYS A 170 26.57 3.58 24.11
C LYS A 170 25.33 2.70 24.28
N LYS A 171 25.50 1.38 24.19
CA LYS A 171 24.41 0.39 24.12
C LYS A 171 23.41 0.51 25.28
N ASP A 172 23.89 0.79 26.48
CA ASP A 172 23.13 0.97 27.72
C ASP A 172 22.28 2.26 27.74
N ARG A 173 22.61 3.26 26.93
CA ARG A 173 21.93 4.56 26.90
C ARG A 173 20.90 4.69 25.78
N ARG A 174 20.80 3.69 24.90
CA ARG A 174 19.92 3.75 23.72
C ARG A 174 18.47 3.55 24.12
N LYS A 175 17.59 4.41 23.62
CA LYS A 175 16.13 4.25 23.70
C LYS A 175 15.60 3.94 22.31
N LEU A 176 15.64 2.66 21.91
CA LEU A 176 15.30 2.30 20.53
C LEU A 176 13.81 2.07 20.31
N LYS A 177 13.02 1.92 21.37
CA LYS A 177 11.56 1.76 21.32
C LYS A 177 10.91 2.57 22.44
N ASP A 178 9.72 3.07 22.18
CA ASP A 178 8.87 3.72 23.17
C ASP A 178 7.45 3.20 22.98
N SER A 179 7.05 2.25 23.83
CA SER A 179 5.76 1.59 23.69
C SER A 179 4.58 2.57 23.76
N ASN A 180 4.70 3.69 24.46
CA ASN A 180 3.63 4.67 24.56
C ASN A 180 3.47 5.42 23.24
N LEU A 181 4.57 5.93 22.67
CA LEU A 181 4.55 6.61 21.38
C LEU A 181 4.20 5.67 20.22
N ASP A 182 4.72 4.44 20.26
CA ASP A 182 4.47 3.41 19.24
C ASP A 182 2.99 3.01 19.23
N SER A 183 2.35 2.94 20.41
CA SER A 183 0.91 2.62 20.53
C SER A 183 0.00 3.72 20.02
N LEU A 184 0.47 4.96 20.02
CA LEU A 184 -0.29 6.09 19.49
C LEU A 184 -0.36 5.97 17.98
N GLN A 185 0.76 5.64 17.31
CA GLN A 185 0.90 5.69 15.84
C GLN A 185 -0.31 5.06 15.16
N PRO A 186 -0.95 5.77 14.22
CA PRO A 186 -2.04 5.17 13.48
C PRO A 186 -1.44 3.98 12.74
N ASP A 187 -2.12 2.84 12.80
CA ASP A 187 -1.82 1.80 11.84
C ASP A 187 -1.84 2.45 10.45
N PHE A 188 -0.81 2.23 9.62
CA PHE A 188 -0.80 2.64 8.22
C PHE A 188 -1.81 1.80 7.41
N GLN A 189 -3.07 1.82 7.84
CA GLN A 189 -4.30 1.34 7.22
C GLN A 189 -4.67 2.29 6.07
N MET A 190 -3.74 2.46 5.14
CA MET A 190 -4.01 3.09 3.85
C MET A 190 -3.90 2.05 2.75
#